data_AF-A0A5C5Z1E1-F1
#
_entry.id   AF-A0A5C5Z1E1-F1
#
_cell.length_a   1.000
_cell.length_b   1.000
_cell.length_c   1.000
_cell.angle_alpha   90.00
_cell.angle_beta   90.00
_cell.angle_gamma   90.00
#
_symmetry.space_group_name_H-M   'P 1'
#
loop_
_entity.id
_entity.type
_entity.pdbx_description
1 polymer ?
#
loop_
_entity_poly.entity_id
_entity_poly.type
_entity_poly.pdbx_seq_one_letter_code
_entity_poly.pdbx_strand_id
1 'polypeptide(L)'
;MNRSIPFVALLFLAVLTGTQLDALTRGQVSELRSSGNDSAVEVDKGVPAEALKTEEGMALVQRLRMLRLSESKLGKAHPSVKSIQAEISAVLKQIKSLAPTAEESAGQSRPQKEIMAMSERELRELVLRMAARIEALDARVVVLERHLSSLR
;
A
#
# COMPACT_ATOMS: atom_id res chain seq x y z
N MET A 1 7.85 -37.77 -52.66
CA MET A 1 8.59 -38.23 -51.46
C MET A 1 7.91 -37.69 -50.21
N ASN A 2 7.67 -38.60 -49.26
CA ASN A 2 7.49 -38.42 -47.81
C ASN A 2 6.26 -37.67 -47.24
N ARG A 3 5.30 -38.53 -46.88
CA ARG A 3 4.31 -38.57 -45.79
C ARG A 3 4.64 -37.72 -44.54
N SER A 4 3.63 -37.05 -43.98
CA SER A 4 3.03 -37.45 -42.69
C SER A 4 1.63 -36.85 -42.51
N ILE A 5 0.71 -37.68 -42.01
CA ILE A 5 -0.75 -37.52 -41.96
C ILE A 5 -1.17 -37.22 -40.50
N PRO A 6 -2.20 -36.38 -40.25
CA PRO A 6 -2.71 -36.07 -38.91
C PRO A 6 -3.66 -37.15 -38.40
N PHE A 7 -3.55 -37.55 -37.13
CA PHE A 7 -4.46 -38.52 -36.50
C PHE A 7 -5.33 -37.87 -35.43
N VAL A 8 -6.60 -37.77 -35.81
CA VAL A 8 -7.80 -37.62 -34.99
C VAL A 8 -7.98 -38.87 -34.11
N ALA A 9 -8.74 -38.68 -33.02
CA ALA A 9 -9.43 -39.68 -32.19
C ALA A 9 -8.63 -40.37 -31.08
N LEU A 10 -8.94 -39.99 -29.84
CA LEU A 10 -9.48 -40.97 -28.89
C LEU A 10 -10.28 -40.27 -27.78
N LEU A 11 -11.59 -40.33 -27.97
CA LEU A 11 -12.64 -40.09 -26.99
C LEU A 11 -12.72 -41.32 -26.09
N PHE A 12 -12.54 -41.17 -24.77
CA PHE A 12 -13.09 -42.14 -23.82
C PHE A 12 -13.65 -41.44 -22.58
N LEU A 13 -14.94 -41.67 -22.41
CA LEU A 13 -15.84 -41.28 -21.35
C LEU A 13 -15.64 -42.24 -20.17
N ALA A 14 -15.38 -41.75 -18.95
CA ALA A 14 -15.57 -42.53 -17.72
C ALA A 14 -15.90 -41.60 -16.55
N VAL A 15 -17.16 -41.66 -16.13
CA VAL A 15 -17.70 -41.06 -14.91
C VAL A 15 -17.72 -42.14 -13.82
N LEU A 16 -17.49 -41.73 -12.57
CA LEU A 16 -17.81 -42.41 -11.30
C LEU A 16 -16.84 -43.48 -10.76
N THR A 17 -16.06 -43.08 -9.75
CA THR A 17 -15.89 -43.66 -8.39
C THR A 17 -14.69 -42.91 -7.78
N GLY A 18 -14.82 -42.24 -6.64
CA GLY A 18 -14.72 -42.90 -5.34
C GLY A 18 -13.39 -42.50 -4.71
N THR A 19 -13.50 -41.88 -3.54
CA THR A 19 -12.47 -41.28 -2.69
C THR A 19 -11.21 -42.12 -2.44
N GLN A 20 -10.12 -41.39 -2.17
CA GLN A 20 -8.91 -41.77 -1.45
C GLN A 20 -7.85 -42.58 -2.21
N LEU A 21 -6.80 -41.87 -2.62
CA LEU A 21 -5.42 -42.25 -2.29
C LEU A 21 -4.57 -40.98 -2.26
N ASP A 22 -4.58 -40.40 -1.06
CA ASP A 22 -3.58 -39.47 -0.57
C ASP A 22 -2.19 -40.14 -0.61
N ALA A 23 -1.15 -39.31 -0.63
CA ALA A 23 0.27 -39.68 -0.58
C ALA A 23 0.92 -40.21 -1.88
N LEU A 24 1.27 -39.30 -2.81
CA LEU A 24 2.53 -39.42 -3.58
C LEU A 24 3.00 -38.17 -4.33
N THR A 25 2.62 -36.95 -3.90
CA THR A 25 3.15 -35.68 -4.47
C THR A 25 3.67 -34.70 -3.42
N ARG A 26 4.06 -35.17 -2.23
CA ARG A 26 4.75 -34.37 -1.20
C ARG A 26 6.27 -34.60 -1.24
N GLY A 27 6.90 -34.32 -2.38
CA GLY A 27 8.34 -34.57 -2.54
C GLY A 27 9.14 -33.62 -3.43
N GLN A 28 8.53 -32.77 -4.27
CA GLN A 28 9.30 -32.01 -5.27
C GLN A 28 8.80 -30.58 -5.56
N VAL A 29 8.33 -29.84 -4.54
CA VAL A 29 8.04 -28.39 -4.67
C VAL A 29 8.71 -27.53 -3.59
N SER A 30 9.75 -28.05 -2.92
CA SER A 30 10.39 -27.34 -1.79
C SER A 30 11.65 -26.55 -2.11
N GLU A 31 12.09 -26.43 -3.37
CA GLU A 31 13.42 -25.84 -3.66
C GLU A 31 13.46 -24.62 -4.59
N LEU A 32 12.34 -23.90 -4.75
CA LEU A 32 12.34 -22.56 -5.38
C LEU A 32 11.67 -21.46 -4.55
N ARG A 33 11.44 -21.70 -3.26
CA ARG A 33 11.09 -20.64 -2.29
C ARG A 33 12.25 -20.39 -1.33
N SER A 34 13.39 -19.99 -1.89
CA SER A 34 14.45 -19.32 -1.14
C SER A 34 15.02 -18.20 -2.00
N SER A 35 14.21 -17.17 -2.19
CA SER A 35 14.73 -15.82 -2.43
C SER A 35 13.92 -14.92 -1.53
N GLY A 36 14.52 -14.68 -0.36
CA GLY A 36 13.92 -13.93 0.71
C GLY A 36 13.63 -12.51 0.25
N ASN A 37 12.36 -12.15 0.36
CA ASN A 37 11.99 -10.79 0.74
C ASN A 37 10.62 -10.83 1.42
N ASP A 38 10.51 -11.71 2.42
CA ASP A 38 9.74 -11.38 3.62
C ASP A 38 10.48 -10.24 4.33
N SER A 39 10.46 -9.06 3.73
CA SER A 39 10.49 -7.83 4.50
C SER A 39 9.16 -7.80 5.24
N ALA A 40 9.04 -8.59 6.31
CA ALA A 40 8.29 -8.17 7.48
C ALA A 40 8.88 -6.82 7.83
N VAL A 41 8.26 -5.77 7.28
CA VAL A 41 8.64 -4.38 7.45
C VAL A 41 8.64 -4.17 8.93
N GLU A 42 9.82 -4.09 9.54
CA GLU A 42 9.95 -3.68 10.93
C GLU A 42 9.12 -2.40 11.05
N VAL A 43 7.99 -2.50 11.76
CA VAL A 43 7.31 -1.33 12.26
C VAL A 43 8.38 -0.63 13.08
N ASP A 44 8.87 0.46 12.49
CA ASP A 44 10.00 1.21 12.99
C ASP A 44 9.86 1.39 14.50
N LYS A 45 10.88 1.01 15.28
CA LYS A 45 10.89 0.91 16.77
C LYS A 45 10.58 2.24 17.50
N GLY A 46 10.13 3.27 16.80
CA GLY A 46 9.70 4.56 17.32
C GLY A 46 8.30 5.00 16.90
N VAL A 47 7.50 4.14 16.25
CA VAL A 47 6.10 4.47 15.87
C VAL A 47 5.14 3.93 16.94
N PRO A 48 4.50 4.79 17.75
CA PRO A 48 3.45 4.37 18.68
C PRO A 48 2.27 3.71 17.97
N ALA A 49 1.75 2.62 18.56
CA ALA A 49 0.60 1.88 18.03
C ALA A 49 -0.66 2.76 17.96
N GLU A 50 -0.74 3.79 18.79
CA GLU A 50 -1.81 4.78 18.81
C GLU A 50 -1.83 5.64 17.54
N ALA A 51 -0.67 5.95 16.96
CA ALA A 51 -0.59 6.69 15.70
C ALA A 51 -1.08 5.84 14.51
N LEU A 52 -1.01 4.50 14.60
CA LEU A 52 -1.55 3.63 13.55
C LEU A 52 -3.08 3.55 13.56
N LYS A 53 -3.74 4.04 14.61
CA LYS A 53 -5.20 4.02 14.75
C LYS A 53 -5.88 5.23 14.11
N THR A 54 -5.11 6.28 13.76
CA THR A 54 -5.64 7.50 13.14
C THR A 54 -5.21 7.57 11.67
N GLU A 55 -6.07 8.12 10.80
CA GLU A 55 -5.74 8.34 9.39
C GLU A 55 -4.51 9.27 9.23
N GLU A 56 -4.44 10.30 10.07
CA GLU A 56 -3.31 11.24 10.11
C GLU A 56 -1.99 10.54 10.49
N GLY A 57 -2.02 9.63 11.47
CA GLY A 57 -0.82 8.91 11.88
C GLY A 57 -0.40 7.85 10.87
N MET A 58 -1.34 7.19 10.20
CA MET A 58 -1.06 6.31 9.04
C MET A 58 -0.37 7.08 7.90
N ALA A 59 -0.84 8.28 7.58
CA ALA A 59 -0.22 9.14 6.57
C ALA A 59 1.21 9.55 6.95
N LEU A 60 1.46 9.89 8.23
CA LEU A 60 2.78 10.23 8.73
C LEU A 60 3.75 9.04 8.70
N VAL A 61 3.27 7.83 9.05
CA VAL A 61 4.07 6.59 8.98
C VAL A 61 4.42 6.25 7.53
N GLN A 62 3.47 6.42 6.59
CA GLN A 62 3.74 6.24 5.18
C GLN A 62 4.79 7.25 4.66
N ARG A 63 4.69 8.51 5.08
CA ARG A 63 5.69 9.54 4.77
C ARG A 63 7.06 9.18 5.33
N LEU A 64 7.14 8.73 6.58
CA LEU A 64 8.38 8.28 7.22
C LEU A 64 9.02 7.14 6.42
N ARG A 65 8.22 6.18 5.97
CA ARG A 65 8.68 5.06 5.14
C ARG A 65 9.28 5.52 3.82
N MET A 66 8.63 6.47 3.15
CA MET A 66 9.13 7.04 1.90
C MET A 66 10.44 7.80 2.08
N LEU A 67 10.58 8.56 3.16
CA LEU A 67 11.81 9.29 3.49
C LEU A 67 12.98 8.36 3.79
N ARG A 68 12.74 7.24 4.46
CA ARG A 68 13.79 6.24 4.70
C ARG A 68 14.20 5.49 3.44
N LEU A 69 13.24 5.23 2.56
CA LEU A 69 13.54 4.66 1.25
C LEU A 69 14.36 5.62 0.39
N SER A 70 14.08 6.93 0.43
CA SER A 70 14.90 7.91 -0.28
C SER A 70 16.29 8.05 0.35
N GLU A 71 16.40 8.03 1.69
CA GLU A 71 17.68 8.01 2.39
C GLU A 71 18.55 6.81 1.99
N SER A 72 17.96 5.60 1.97
CA SER A 72 18.68 4.38 1.61
C SER A 72 19.09 4.33 0.14
N LYS A 73 18.27 4.87 -0.76
CA LYS A 73 18.55 4.96 -2.20
C LYS A 73 19.64 5.98 -2.54
N LEU A 74 19.69 7.10 -1.82
CA LEU A 74 20.67 8.17 -2.09
C LEU A 74 22.06 7.84 -1.53
N GLY A 75 22.12 7.07 -0.44
CA GLY A 75 23.38 6.68 0.20
C GLY A 75 24.00 7.80 1.04
N LYS A 76 24.75 7.42 2.08
CA LYS A 76 25.21 8.32 3.18
C LYS A 76 26.01 9.55 2.76
N ALA A 77 26.59 9.55 1.56
CA ALA A 77 27.43 10.63 1.04
C ALA A 77 26.65 11.70 0.25
N HIS A 78 25.36 11.49 -0.03
CA HIS A 78 24.58 12.43 -0.83
C HIS A 78 24.23 13.70 -0.05
N PRO A 79 24.38 14.92 -0.62
CA PRO A 79 24.18 16.17 0.11
C PRO A 79 22.75 16.32 0.68
N SER A 80 21.74 15.80 0.00
CA SER A 80 20.34 15.81 0.45
C SER A 80 20.01 14.82 1.57
N VAL A 81 20.94 13.92 1.97
CA VAL A 81 20.67 12.99 3.08
C VAL A 81 20.52 13.73 4.39
N LYS A 82 21.28 14.82 4.62
CA LYS A 82 21.14 15.63 5.83
C LYS A 82 19.75 16.26 5.95
N SER A 83 19.18 16.74 4.84
CA SER A 83 17.82 17.29 4.84
C SER A 83 16.77 16.20 5.06
N ILE A 84 16.94 15.04 4.44
CA ILE A 84 16.04 13.89 4.63
C ILE A 84 16.07 13.39 6.08
N GLN A 85 17.24 13.33 6.72
CA GLN A 85 17.37 12.97 8.13
C GLN A 85 16.69 13.99 9.05
N ALA A 86 16.80 15.28 8.75
CA ALA A 86 16.09 16.32 9.48
C ALA A 86 14.56 16.13 9.34
N GLU A 87 14.07 15.86 8.13
CA GLU A 87 12.65 15.57 7.88
C GLU A 87 12.17 14.30 8.61
N ILE A 88 12.96 13.23 8.59
CA ILE A 88 12.68 11.99 9.34
C ILE A 88 12.52 12.30 10.83
N SER A 89 13.43 13.09 11.40
CA SER A 89 13.36 13.47 12.82
C SER A 89 12.13 14.31 13.14
N ALA A 90 11.70 15.19 12.22
CA ALA A 90 10.51 16.02 12.38
C ALA A 90 9.23 15.18 12.32
N VAL A 91 9.12 14.28 11.34
CA VAL A 91 7.98 13.36 11.20
C VAL A 91 7.88 12.43 12.42
N LEU A 92 9.01 11.92 12.93
CA LEU A 92 9.01 11.12 14.17
C LEU A 92 8.49 11.89 15.38
N LYS A 93 8.82 13.18 15.52
CA LYS A 93 8.27 14.03 16.59
C LYS A 93 6.76 14.19 16.46
N GLN A 94 6.25 14.38 15.23
CA GLN A 94 4.81 14.50 14.97
C GLN A 94 4.07 13.20 15.30
N ILE A 95 4.62 12.04 14.91
CA ILE A 95 4.04 10.73 15.25
C ILE A 95 4.02 10.55 16.78
N LYS A 96 5.09 10.95 17.48
CA LYS A 96 5.14 10.87 18.95
C LYS A 96 4.14 11.79 19.64
N SER A 97 3.88 12.99 19.11
CA SER A 97 2.85 13.88 19.67
C SER A 97 1.42 13.36 19.48
N LEU A 98 1.21 12.42 18.55
CA LEU A 98 -0.09 11.76 18.37
C LEU A 98 -0.33 10.64 19.38
N ALA A 99 0.72 10.11 20.00
CA ALA A 99 0.56 9.24 21.15
C ALA A 99 0.13 10.09 22.37
N PRO A 100 -0.99 9.76 23.03
CA PRO A 100 -1.26 10.35 24.33
C PRO A 100 -0.09 10.01 25.25
N THR A 101 0.48 11.01 25.91
CA THR A 101 1.49 10.77 26.94
C THR A 101 0.87 9.87 28.00
N ALA A 102 1.65 8.95 28.57
CA ALA A 102 1.15 7.98 29.56
C ALA A 102 0.48 8.64 30.78
N GLU A 103 0.70 9.95 30.98
CA GLU A 103 0.07 10.74 32.04
C GLU A 103 -1.32 11.29 31.69
N GLU A 104 -1.71 11.37 30.41
CA GLU A 104 -3.04 11.85 29.98
C GLU A 104 -4.11 10.74 29.92
N SER A 105 -3.70 9.46 29.89
CA SER A 105 -4.65 8.33 29.77
C SER A 105 -5.38 7.97 31.07
N ALA A 106 -5.04 8.59 32.21
CA ALA A 106 -5.69 8.31 33.50
C ALA A 106 -6.81 9.30 33.89
N GLY A 107 -6.99 10.41 33.16
CA GLY A 107 -7.84 11.50 33.66
C GLY A 107 -8.70 12.27 32.65
N GLN A 108 -8.61 11.99 31.35
CA GLN A 108 -9.37 12.76 30.36
C GLN A 108 -10.16 11.84 29.45
N SER A 109 -11.44 11.69 29.79
CA SER A 109 -12.51 11.51 28.82
C SER A 109 -12.35 12.61 27.77
N ARG A 110 -11.64 12.32 26.67
CA ARG A 110 -11.59 13.20 25.51
C ARG A 110 -13.05 13.52 25.14
N PRO A 111 -13.42 14.80 24.93
CA PRO A 111 -14.68 15.07 24.27
C PRO A 111 -14.60 14.31 22.93
N GLN A 112 -15.45 13.30 22.77
CA GLN A 112 -15.69 12.73 21.46
C GLN A 112 -15.92 13.92 20.55
N LYS A 113 -15.01 14.12 19.59
CA LYS A 113 -15.16 15.12 18.55
C LYS A 113 -16.50 14.78 17.91
N GLU A 114 -17.55 15.51 18.30
CA GLU A 114 -18.87 15.42 17.69
C GLU A 114 -18.58 15.55 16.21
N ILE A 115 -18.77 14.44 15.49
CA ILE A 115 -18.86 14.46 14.05
C ILE A 115 -20.12 15.28 13.83
N MET A 116 -19.97 16.60 13.76
CA MET A 116 -21.06 17.49 13.40
C MET A 116 -21.60 16.92 12.10
N ALA A 117 -22.80 16.37 12.17
CA ALA A 117 -23.46 15.81 11.01
C ALA A 117 -23.56 16.97 10.01
N MET A 118 -22.69 16.96 8.99
CA MET A 118 -22.70 17.97 7.93
C MET A 118 -24.11 18.02 7.40
N SER A 119 -24.66 19.23 7.28
CA SER A 119 -26.00 19.37 6.74
C SER A 119 -26.02 18.78 5.32
N GLU A 120 -27.13 18.17 4.91
CA GLU A 120 -27.23 17.55 3.59
C GLU A 120 -26.86 18.52 2.45
N ARG A 121 -27.09 19.82 2.68
CA ARG A 121 -26.68 20.91 1.80
C ARG A 121 -25.16 21.03 1.68
N GLU A 122 -24.43 20.99 2.78
CA GLU A 122 -22.96 21.03 2.79
C GLU A 122 -22.36 19.79 2.14
N LEU A 123 -22.99 18.63 2.33
CA LEU A 123 -22.58 17.39 1.66
C LEU A 123 -22.73 17.52 0.14
N ARG A 124 -23.87 18.04 -0.34
CA ARG A 124 -24.10 18.27 -1.78
C ARG A 124 -23.08 19.26 -2.36
N GLU A 125 -22.80 20.34 -1.65
CA GLU A 125 -21.81 21.32 -2.10
C GLU A 125 -20.40 20.72 -2.17
N LEU A 126 -20.02 19.91 -1.17
CA LEU A 126 -18.76 19.21 -1.15
C LEU A 126 -18.65 18.24 -2.34
N VAL A 127 -19.69 17.46 -2.62
CA VAL A 127 -19.73 16.53 -3.75
C VAL A 127 -19.58 17.27 -5.07
N LEU A 128 -20.27 18.40 -5.27
CA LEU A 128 -20.13 19.21 -6.47
C LEU A 128 -18.70 19.76 -6.62
N ARG A 129 -18.09 20.23 -5.52
CA ARG A 129 -16.71 20.71 -5.53
C ARG A 129 -15.71 19.60 -5.84
N MET A 130 -15.94 18.40 -5.32
CA MET A 130 -15.12 17.23 -5.63
C MET A 130 -15.25 16.80 -7.09
N ALA A 131 -16.47 16.77 -7.64
CA ALA A 131 -16.71 16.45 -9.05
C ALA A 131 -15.96 17.42 -9.98
N ALA A 132 -16.09 18.73 -9.75
CA ALA A 132 -15.39 19.75 -10.54
C ALA A 132 -13.86 19.60 -10.45
N ARG A 133 -13.33 19.20 -9.29
CA ARG A 133 -11.89 18.97 -9.11
C ARG A 133 -11.40 17.71 -9.83
N ILE A 134 -12.22 16.66 -9.88
CA ILE A 134 -11.91 15.44 -10.63
C ILE A 134 -11.86 15.75 -12.13
N GLU A 135 -12.87 16.45 -12.67
CA GLU A 135 -12.89 16.86 -14.08
C GLU A 135 -11.66 17.69 -14.47
N ALA A 136 -11.25 18.62 -13.61
CA ALA A 136 -10.05 19.43 -13.83
C ALA A 136 -8.75 18.59 -13.83
N LEU A 137 -8.70 17.54 -13.02
CA LEU A 137 -7.57 16.61 -12.99
C LEU A 137 -7.56 15.71 -14.22
N ASP A 138 -8.71 15.19 -14.63
CA ASP A 138 -8.84 14.36 -15.83
C ASP A 138 -8.41 15.13 -17.09
N ALA A 139 -8.84 16.39 -17.21
CA ALA A 139 -8.41 17.26 -18.31
C ALA A 139 -6.87 17.44 -18.34
N ARG A 140 -6.24 17.58 -17.17
CA ARG A 140 -4.78 17.68 -17.06
C ARG A 140 -4.08 16.39 -17.44
N VAL A 141 -4.62 15.24 -17.02
CA VAL A 141 -4.08 13.92 -17.39
C VAL A 141 -4.14 13.74 -18.90
N VAL A 142 -5.27 14.06 -19.55
CA VAL A 142 -5.41 13.99 -21.01
C VAL A 142 -4.38 14.84 -21.74
N VAL A 143 -4.11 16.06 -21.26
CA VAL A 143 -3.07 16.93 -21.84
C VAL A 143 -1.68 16.30 -21.69
N LEU A 144 -1.37 15.77 -20.50
CA LEU A 144 -0.10 15.11 -20.23
C LEU A 144 0.09 13.85 -21.09
N GLU A 145 -0.94 13.03 -21.24
CA GLU A 145 -0.91 11.83 -22.08
C GLU A 145 -0.69 12.18 -23.56
N ARG A 146 -1.31 13.25 -24.05
CA ARG A 146 -1.06 13.75 -25.42
C ARG A 146 0.39 14.19 -25.61
N HIS A 147 0.96 14.92 -24.64
CA HIS A 147 2.35 15.37 -24.70
C HIS A 147 3.32 14.19 -24.68
N LEU A 148 3.10 13.20 -23.81
CA LEU A 148 3.92 11.98 -23.75
C LEU A 148 3.80 11.16 -25.04
N SER A 149 2.61 11.07 -25.62
CA SER A 149 2.38 10.37 -26.89
C SER A 149 3.05 11.08 -28.08
N SER A 150 3.19 12.41 -28.03
CA SER A 150 3.87 13.18 -29.07
C SER A 150 5.41 13.13 -29.00
N LEU A 151 5.96 12.72 -27.85
CA LEU A 151 7.41 12.61 -27.61
C LEU A 151 7.96 11.20 -27.89
N ARG A 152 7.10 10.23 -28.20
CA ARG A 152 7.44 8.84 -28.49
C ARG A 152 7.34 8.56 -29.98
#